data_AF-A0A354GLP0-F1
#
_entry.id   AF-A0A354GLP0-F1
#
_cell.length_a   1.000
_cell.length_b   1.000
_cell.length_c   1.000
_cell.angle_alpha   90.00
_cell.angle_beta   90.00
_cell.angle_gamma   90.00
#
_symmetry.space_group_name_H-M   'P 1'
#
loop_
_entity.id
_entity.type
_entity.pdbx_description
1 polymer ?
#
loop_
_entity_poly.entity_id
_entity_poly.type
_entity_poly.pdbx_seq_one_letter_code
_entity_poly.pdbx_strand_id
1 'polypeptide(L)'
;MGFYLRKSIRVGPLRFNLSGSGIGVSAGIPGLRVGTGPRGNYVHMGVGGLFYRSTLPSDSRPVSQPTLPATFEHPDTVAPMEAIASGSVSQMVDSSSVGLLSELNHKKKRIRTWPLAACLSGALLCALAALGASAWIIAPVAVLCLVGVFCAYQLDLLSKSVVIMYHFDSEMESAYQRLHDAVSQIARCGGKWYIGTRGDVYDRKYHAGASELVNRGRISVSTGEPPYVRTNISTPVIFLGARTLYFFPERLLVFARDGVGAVSYEDLSVVANDKRFIEEKSVPRDAQVVDQTWRYVNKSGGPDRRFNNNPQLPICLYEELWLNSPSGLNEVIQFSRRGIGEQLNAALEKLGEMLAQAAAKPALPLRSVESRRIIRSTPASGDLETHEQSGAASVPIEPQSTDRPLKSIAFLQGASPDSADHAFKIVERFGSLLKTEVDAFGGSHSLQEIEALVNQLARVPAVVRSFVKRVPALKPAEGKILKAVNHLVSGYFSQLRTTIEQVERKSEKAQRLLTLVCDAEKLLRRNGKGTS
;
A
#
# COMPACT_ATOMS: atom_id res chain seq x y z
N MET A 1 -5.76 22.32 -12.99
CA MET A 1 -4.48 22.44 -12.29
C MET A 1 -3.56 21.44 -12.97
N GLY A 2 -2.36 21.82 -13.39
CA GLY A 2 -1.51 20.91 -14.16
C GLY A 2 -0.86 19.84 -13.28
N PHE A 3 -0.75 18.62 -13.80
CA PHE A 3 0.10 17.60 -13.21
C PHE A 3 1.57 18.02 -13.39
N TYR A 4 2.39 17.75 -12.37
CA TYR A 4 3.82 17.92 -12.46
C TYR A 4 4.53 16.82 -11.68
N LEU A 5 5.70 16.44 -12.18
CA LEU A 5 6.58 15.45 -11.59
C LEU A 5 7.87 16.14 -11.10
N ARG A 6 8.14 16.04 -9.80
CA ARG A 6 9.38 16.55 -9.21
C ARG A 6 10.48 15.50 -9.32
N LYS A 7 11.71 15.92 -9.62
CA LYS A 7 12.89 15.03 -9.63
C LYS A 7 13.39 14.64 -8.25
N SER A 8 13.06 15.43 -7.21
CA SER A 8 13.54 15.21 -5.86
C SER A 8 12.57 15.70 -4.79
N ILE A 9 12.56 15.03 -3.64
CA ILE A 9 11.80 15.41 -2.45
C ILE A 9 12.77 15.55 -1.26
N ARG A 10 12.48 16.47 -0.33
CA ARG A 10 13.22 16.59 0.93
C ARG A 10 12.31 16.23 2.11
N VAL A 11 12.84 15.45 3.04
CA VAL A 11 12.22 15.14 4.33
C VAL A 11 13.25 15.39 5.42
N GLY A 12 13.04 16.43 6.21
CA GLY A 12 14.02 16.88 7.19
C GLY A 12 15.40 17.11 6.55
N PRO A 13 16.50 16.52 7.09
CA PRO A 13 17.84 16.66 6.52
C PRO A 13 18.09 15.76 5.30
N LEU A 14 17.16 14.86 4.97
CA LEU A 14 17.33 13.89 3.88
C LEU A 14 16.70 14.40 2.59
N ARG A 15 17.44 14.29 1.49
CA ARG A 15 16.95 14.52 0.13
C ARG A 15 16.95 13.20 -0.64
N PHE A 16 15.79 12.88 -1.19
CA PHE A 16 15.54 11.74 -2.05
C PHE A 16 15.53 12.21 -3.50
N ASN A 17 16.32 11.58 -4.37
CA ASN A 17 16.37 11.87 -5.80
C ASN A 17 15.95 10.64 -6.61
N LEU A 18 15.28 10.88 -7.73
CA LEU A 18 15.02 9.87 -8.75
C LEU A 18 16.25 9.74 -9.66
N SER A 19 16.75 8.52 -9.83
CA SER A 19 17.71 8.17 -10.88
C SER A 19 17.13 7.07 -11.78
N GLY A 20 17.67 6.91 -12.98
CA GLY A 20 17.28 5.83 -13.90
C GLY A 20 17.53 4.40 -13.36
N SER A 21 18.21 4.26 -12.22
CA SER A 21 18.49 2.99 -11.54
C SER A 21 17.76 2.83 -10.19
N GLY A 22 16.92 3.79 -9.78
CA GLY A 22 16.14 3.76 -8.53
C GLY A 22 16.21 5.05 -7.69
N ILE A 23 15.90 4.96 -6.40
CA ILE A 23 15.93 6.10 -5.46
C ILE A 23 17.33 6.24 -4.84
N GLY A 24 17.93 7.43 -4.97
CA GLY A 24 19.13 7.82 -4.21
C GLY A 24 18.77 8.66 -2.99
N VAL A 25 19.33 8.34 -1.82
CA VAL A 25 19.19 9.13 -0.58
C VAL A 25 20.49 9.88 -0.33
N SER A 26 20.39 11.17 -0.10
CA SER A 26 21.51 12.03 0.30
C SER A 26 21.15 12.80 1.55
N ALA A 27 22.03 12.79 2.55
CA ALA A 27 21.95 13.66 3.72
C ALA A 27 22.97 14.80 3.54
N GLY A 28 22.58 16.05 3.78
CA GLY A 28 23.54 17.15 3.65
C GLY A 28 23.06 18.49 4.20
N ILE A 29 23.94 19.08 5.02
CA ILE A 29 24.01 20.52 5.33
C ILE A 29 24.70 21.19 4.13
N PRO A 30 24.43 22.47 3.77
CA PRO A 30 25.17 23.15 2.71
C PRO A 30 26.69 22.97 2.87
N GLY A 31 27.36 22.28 1.93
CA GLY A 31 28.82 22.06 1.93
C GLY A 31 29.32 20.63 2.20
N LEU A 32 28.51 19.72 2.76
CA LEU A 32 28.93 18.33 3.03
C LEU A 32 27.87 17.34 2.51
N ARG A 33 28.25 16.41 1.63
CA ARG A 33 27.38 15.38 1.06
C ARG A 33 27.93 14.00 1.42
N VAL A 34 27.18 13.23 2.19
CA VAL A 34 27.45 11.80 2.42
C VAL A 34 26.16 11.05 2.10
N GLY A 35 26.24 10.03 1.25
CA GLY A 35 25.06 9.32 0.75
C GLY A 35 25.24 7.82 0.70
N THR A 36 24.62 7.12 1.66
CA THR A 36 24.07 5.76 1.57
C THR A 36 23.06 5.61 2.71
N GLY A 37 21.84 5.14 2.43
CA GLY A 37 20.76 5.09 3.43
C GLY A 37 19.55 4.24 2.97
N PRO A 38 18.64 3.88 3.90
CA PRO A 38 17.60 2.86 3.70
C PRO A 38 16.60 3.27 2.62
N ARG A 39 16.25 2.31 1.76
CA ARG A 39 15.41 2.49 0.56
C ARG A 39 13.96 2.70 0.97
N GLY A 40 13.39 3.88 0.69
CA GLY A 40 11.95 4.15 0.87
C GLY A 40 11.07 3.40 -0.13
N ASN A 41 9.74 3.54 0.00
CA ASN A 41 8.78 2.89 -0.88
C ASN A 41 8.89 3.47 -2.30
N TYR A 42 9.11 2.59 -3.27
CA TYR A 42 9.34 2.94 -4.67
C TYR A 42 8.28 2.28 -5.55
N VAL A 43 7.66 3.09 -6.41
CA VAL A 43 6.69 2.63 -7.39
C VAL A 43 7.16 3.01 -8.80
N HIS A 44 7.48 2.01 -9.59
CA HIS A 44 7.75 2.19 -11.02
C HIS A 44 6.50 1.87 -11.83
N MET A 45 6.11 2.74 -12.74
CA MET A 45 4.97 2.59 -13.63
C MET A 45 5.40 2.83 -15.08
N GLY A 46 5.26 1.81 -15.94
CA GLY A 46 5.33 2.00 -17.38
C GLY A 46 5.32 0.71 -18.21
N VAL A 47 5.69 0.78 -19.49
CA VAL A 47 5.71 -0.32 -20.50
C VAL A 47 6.32 -1.65 -20.00
N GLY A 48 7.16 -1.62 -18.96
CA GLY A 48 7.76 -2.78 -18.31
C GLY A 48 7.01 -3.39 -17.12
N GLY A 49 5.86 -2.83 -16.69
CA GLY A 49 5.03 -3.30 -15.56
C GLY A 49 5.00 -2.35 -14.35
N LEU A 50 4.10 -2.65 -13.40
CA LEU A 50 3.98 -1.97 -12.09
C LEU A 50 4.89 -2.69 -11.07
N PHE A 51 5.94 -2.03 -10.60
CA PHE A 51 6.82 -2.61 -9.58
C PHE A 51 6.66 -1.86 -8.26
N TYR A 52 6.07 -2.54 -7.28
CA TYR A 52 6.00 -2.07 -5.90
C TYR A 52 7.07 -2.77 -5.06
N ARG A 53 8.03 -2.02 -4.51
CA ARG A 53 9.06 -2.55 -3.60
C ARG A 53 8.94 -1.90 -2.23
N SER A 54 8.40 -2.64 -1.25
CA SER A 54 8.40 -2.26 0.16
C SER A 54 9.58 -2.88 0.92
N THR A 55 10.15 -2.14 1.86
CA THR A 55 11.08 -2.69 2.86
C THR A 55 10.29 -3.21 4.07
N LEU A 56 10.21 -4.53 4.24
CA LEU A 56 9.50 -5.25 5.32
C LEU A 56 10.16 -5.01 6.71
N PRO A 57 9.43 -5.13 7.85
CA PRO A 57 8.96 -6.41 8.39
C PRO A 57 7.42 -6.50 8.58
N SER A 58 6.92 -7.72 8.43
CA SER A 58 5.53 -8.15 8.57
C SER A 58 5.34 -8.83 9.92
N ASP A 59 4.36 -8.39 10.71
CA ASP A 59 3.73 -9.19 11.77
C ASP A 59 2.35 -8.58 12.07
N SER A 60 1.29 -9.33 11.82
CA SER A 60 -0.09 -8.90 12.04
C SER A 60 -0.89 -9.97 12.78
N ARG A 61 -1.40 -9.60 13.97
CA ARG A 61 -2.46 -10.31 14.70
C ARG A 61 -3.79 -9.56 14.51
N PRO A 62 -4.93 -10.25 14.38
CA PRO A 62 -6.23 -9.61 14.32
C PRO A 62 -6.70 -9.17 15.72
N VAL A 63 -7.32 -7.99 15.80
CA VAL A 63 -7.95 -7.44 17.02
C VAL A 63 -9.44 -7.22 16.74
N SER A 64 -10.28 -7.76 17.63
CA SER A 64 -11.75 -7.72 17.57
C SER A 64 -12.34 -6.33 17.91
N GLN A 65 -13.50 -6.04 17.31
CA GLN A 65 -14.28 -4.81 17.47
C GLN A 65 -15.10 -4.77 18.78
N PRO A 66 -15.39 -3.56 19.33
CA PRO A 66 -16.52 -3.33 20.23
C PRO A 66 -17.71 -2.69 19.50
N THR A 67 -18.91 -3.19 19.80
CA THR A 67 -20.23 -2.65 19.40
C THR A 67 -20.78 -1.77 20.51
N LEU A 68 -21.41 -0.62 20.23
CA LEU A 68 -22.53 -0.05 21.03
C LEU A 68 -23.34 1.01 20.22
N PRO A 69 -24.63 1.26 20.59
CA PRO A 69 -25.69 1.85 19.75
C PRO A 69 -26.08 3.30 20.13
N ALA A 70 -26.91 3.95 19.31
CA ALA A 70 -28.16 4.66 19.72
C ALA A 70 -28.78 5.45 18.55
N THR A 71 -30.04 5.15 18.25
CA THR A 71 -30.95 5.93 17.37
C THR A 71 -31.71 6.93 18.23
N PHE A 72 -31.88 8.17 17.74
CA PHE A 72 -32.79 9.15 18.33
C PHE A 72 -33.93 9.44 17.33
N GLU A 73 -35.17 9.26 17.77
CA GLU A 73 -36.41 9.65 17.08
C GLU A 73 -36.78 11.12 17.36
N HIS A 74 -37.50 11.78 16.42
CA HIS A 74 -38.48 12.91 16.50
C HIS A 74 -38.67 13.52 15.07
N PRO A 75 -39.76 14.25 14.73
CA PRO A 75 -41.16 13.85 14.51
C PRO A 75 -41.65 13.95 13.02
N ASP A 76 -42.47 12.98 12.60
CA ASP A 76 -43.64 12.95 11.68
C ASP A 76 -43.86 13.90 10.47
N THR A 77 -42.85 14.25 9.68
CA THR A 77 -43.11 14.74 8.29
C THR A 77 -42.12 14.23 7.25
N VAL A 78 -40.95 13.81 7.72
CA VAL A 78 -39.83 13.30 6.91
C VAL A 78 -39.44 11.95 7.50
N ALA A 79 -39.08 10.99 6.63
CA ALA A 79 -38.47 9.75 7.07
C ALA A 79 -37.20 10.03 7.88
N PRO A 80 -36.80 9.14 8.83
CA PRO A 80 -35.50 9.26 9.49
C PRO A 80 -34.42 9.44 8.43
N MET A 81 -33.59 10.49 8.56
CA MET A 81 -32.52 10.71 7.59
C MET A 81 -31.54 9.55 7.65
N GLU A 82 -31.42 8.81 6.55
CA GLU A 82 -30.43 7.76 6.39
C GLU A 82 -29.10 8.40 6.00
N ALA A 83 -28.06 8.08 6.76
CA ALA A 83 -26.71 8.48 6.40
C ALA A 83 -26.25 7.61 5.23
N ILE A 84 -25.74 8.24 4.18
CA ILE A 84 -24.97 7.55 3.15
C ILE A 84 -23.60 7.26 3.78
N ALA A 85 -23.54 6.20 4.58
CA ALA A 85 -22.39 5.90 5.42
C ALA A 85 -21.44 4.97 4.67
N SER A 86 -20.31 5.51 4.22
CA SER A 86 -19.13 4.68 3.98
C SER A 86 -18.76 3.89 5.25
N GLY A 87 -18.38 2.63 5.06
CA GLY A 87 -17.89 1.74 6.10
C GLY A 87 -16.61 2.24 6.79
N SER A 88 -16.10 1.46 7.76
CA SER A 88 -14.86 1.84 8.45
C SER A 88 -13.70 1.90 7.47
N VAL A 89 -12.92 2.97 7.54
CA VAL A 89 -11.74 3.15 6.68
C VAL A 89 -10.70 2.04 6.89
N SER A 90 -10.73 1.39 8.06
CA SER A 90 -9.85 0.24 8.35
C SER A 90 -10.20 -1.02 7.55
N GLN A 91 -11.41 -1.10 6.97
CA GLN A 91 -11.86 -2.21 6.13
C GLN A 91 -11.62 -1.94 4.63
N MET A 92 -11.32 -0.69 4.26
CA MET A 92 -10.94 -0.29 2.91
C MET A 92 -9.49 -0.68 2.63
N VAL A 93 -9.24 -1.97 2.37
CA VAL A 93 -7.90 -2.52 2.16
C VAL A 93 -7.85 -3.32 0.86
N ASP A 94 -7.06 -2.85 -0.10
CA ASP A 94 -6.64 -3.67 -1.24
C ASP A 94 -5.47 -4.59 -0.83
N SER A 95 -5.53 -5.84 -1.30
CA SER A 95 -4.51 -6.88 -1.17
C SER A 95 -3.07 -6.40 -1.45
N SER A 96 -2.87 -5.49 -2.41
CA SER A 96 -1.55 -4.94 -2.76
C SER A 96 -1.03 -3.87 -1.79
N SER A 97 -1.90 -3.33 -0.94
CA SER A 97 -1.67 -2.09 -0.19
C SER A 97 -1.52 -2.26 1.33
N VAL A 98 -1.66 -3.49 1.84
CA VAL A 98 -1.65 -3.81 3.28
C VAL A 98 -0.40 -3.28 3.99
N GLY A 99 0.79 -3.45 3.39
CA GLY A 99 2.06 -2.97 3.93
C GLY A 99 2.14 -1.44 4.01
N LEU A 100 1.68 -0.74 2.97
CA LEU A 100 1.67 0.73 2.93
C LEU A 100 0.65 1.30 3.92
N LEU A 101 -0.55 0.73 3.97
CA LEU A 101 -1.61 1.18 4.86
C LEU A 101 -1.27 0.95 6.33
N SER A 102 -0.67 -0.19 6.67
CA SER A 102 -0.19 -0.45 8.03
C SER A 102 0.91 0.54 8.43
N GLU A 103 1.85 0.86 7.53
CA GLU A 103 2.88 1.87 7.76
C GLU A 103 2.28 3.26 7.99
N LEU A 104 1.32 3.69 7.14
CA LEU A 104 0.63 4.97 7.29
C LEU A 104 -0.15 5.06 8.59
N ASN A 105 -0.94 4.03 8.90
CA ASN A 105 -1.73 3.99 10.13
C ASN A 105 -0.84 3.94 11.38
N HIS A 106 0.28 3.23 11.34
CA HIS A 106 1.27 3.21 12.43
C HIS A 106 1.92 4.59 12.63
N LYS A 107 2.40 5.22 11.55
CA LYS A 107 3.05 6.54 11.62
C LYS A 107 2.08 7.65 12.01
N LYS A 108 0.81 7.55 11.62
CA LYS A 108 -0.27 8.46 12.04
C LYS A 108 -0.48 8.40 13.56
N LYS A 109 -0.40 7.22 14.17
CA LYS A 109 -0.58 6.99 15.61
C LYS A 109 0.62 7.38 16.48
N ARG A 110 1.83 7.49 15.91
CA ARG A 110 3.01 7.93 16.68
C ARG A 110 2.77 9.32 17.26
N ILE A 111 3.21 9.56 18.49
CA ILE A 111 3.16 10.88 19.13
C ILE A 111 4.34 11.73 18.63
N ARG A 112 4.17 13.05 18.53
CA ARG A 112 5.29 13.97 18.26
C ARG A 112 6.04 14.20 19.57
N THR A 113 7.32 13.87 19.62
CA THR A 113 8.17 13.99 20.82
C THR A 113 8.77 15.39 20.98
N TRP A 114 8.92 16.16 19.89
CA TRP A 114 9.51 17.50 19.95
C TRP A 114 8.79 18.50 20.87
N PRO A 115 7.44 18.51 21.03
CA PRO A 115 6.79 19.41 21.97
C PRO A 115 7.16 19.10 23.42
N LEU A 116 7.30 17.82 23.77
CA LEU A 116 7.76 17.40 25.09
C LEU A 116 9.19 17.88 25.34
N ALA A 117 10.09 17.69 24.35
CA ALA A 117 11.46 18.18 24.44
C ALA A 117 11.53 19.71 24.60
N ALA A 118 10.64 20.46 23.92
CA ALA A 118 10.53 21.90 24.06
C ALA A 118 10.03 22.31 25.46
N CYS A 119 9.02 21.64 26.00
CA CYS A 119 8.53 21.88 27.35
C CYS A 119 9.59 21.58 28.43
N LEU A 120 10.29 20.44 28.32
CA LEU A 120 11.38 20.08 29.25
C LEU A 120 12.55 21.06 29.18
N SER A 121 12.89 21.52 27.98
CA SER A 121 13.92 22.55 27.77
C SER A 121 13.52 23.88 28.41
N GLY A 122 12.26 24.30 28.23
CA GLY A 122 11.74 25.51 28.87
C GLY A 122 11.73 25.41 30.40
N ALA A 123 11.29 24.27 30.95
CA ALA A 123 11.29 24.02 32.39
C ALA A 123 12.71 24.04 32.98
N LEU A 124 13.70 23.47 32.28
CA LEU A 124 15.10 23.49 32.71
C LEU A 124 15.66 24.92 32.77
N LEU A 125 15.39 25.74 31.75
CA LEU A 125 15.84 27.14 31.72
C LEU A 125 15.17 27.98 32.82
N CYS A 126 13.86 27.78 33.05
CA CYS A 126 13.15 28.43 34.15
C CYS A 126 13.72 28.03 35.52
N ALA A 127 14.01 26.74 35.72
CA ALA A 127 14.60 26.25 36.97
C ALA A 127 16.00 26.85 37.23
N LEU A 128 16.86 26.92 36.20
CA LEU A 128 18.18 27.55 36.31
C LEU A 128 18.08 29.04 36.66
N ALA A 129 17.13 29.76 36.06
CA ALA A 129 16.89 31.17 36.40
C ALA A 129 16.38 31.33 37.85
N ALA A 130 15.45 30.47 38.30
CA ALA A 130 14.93 30.50 39.66
C ALA A 130 15.97 30.16 40.73
N LEU A 131 16.96 29.31 40.39
CA LEU A 131 18.11 28.98 41.23
C LEU A 131 19.19 30.08 41.26
N GLY A 132 18.98 31.19 40.54
CA GLY A 132 19.93 32.31 40.49
C GLY A 132 21.20 32.01 39.69
N ALA A 133 21.15 31.07 38.74
CA ALA A 133 22.31 30.77 37.88
C ALA A 133 22.73 32.02 37.07
N SER A 134 24.04 32.20 36.88
CA SER A 134 24.57 33.33 36.13
C SER A 134 24.25 33.23 34.64
N ALA A 135 24.12 34.39 33.97
CA ALA A 135 23.77 34.46 32.54
C ALA A 135 24.74 33.66 31.64
N TRP A 136 26.02 33.58 32.01
CA TRP A 136 27.04 32.83 31.29
C TRP A 136 26.85 31.30 31.33
N ILE A 137 26.09 30.78 32.31
CA ILE A 137 25.70 29.36 32.39
C ILE A 137 24.38 29.15 31.62
N ILE A 138 23.43 30.07 31.78
CA ILE A 138 22.11 29.95 31.14
C ILE A 138 22.22 30.03 29.61
N ALA A 139 23.06 30.92 29.07
CA ALA A 139 23.22 31.10 27.64
C ALA A 139 23.67 29.84 26.87
N PRO A 140 24.76 29.12 27.24
CA PRO A 140 25.16 27.91 26.54
C PRO A 140 24.15 26.76 26.70
N VAL A 141 23.50 26.65 27.87
CA VAL A 141 22.44 25.67 28.10
C VAL A 141 21.24 25.94 27.19
N ALA A 142 20.84 27.21 27.04
CA ALA A 142 19.76 27.60 26.14
C ALA A 142 20.06 27.22 24.68
N VAL A 143 21.30 27.44 24.22
CA VAL A 143 21.72 27.01 22.87
C VAL A 143 21.66 25.49 22.73
N LEU A 144 22.14 24.73 23.72
CA LEU A 144 22.10 23.27 23.69
C LEU A 144 20.66 22.73 23.67
N CYS A 145 19.77 23.32 24.47
CA CYS A 145 18.33 23.05 24.46
C CYS A 145 17.70 23.31 23.09
N LEU A 146 17.99 24.45 22.46
CA LEU A 146 17.49 24.77 21.11
C LEU A 146 17.96 23.76 20.07
N VAL A 147 19.24 23.36 20.11
CA VAL A 147 19.78 22.31 19.23
C VAL A 147 19.10 20.97 19.49
N GLY A 148 18.88 20.60 20.75
CA GLY A 148 18.17 19.37 21.14
C GLY A 148 16.73 19.34 20.63
N VAL A 149 15.97 20.43 20.80
CA VAL A 149 14.60 20.58 20.28
C VAL A 149 14.60 20.50 18.75
N PHE A 150 15.54 21.16 18.08
CA PHE A 150 15.67 21.08 16.62
C PHE A 150 15.97 19.66 16.15
N CYS A 151 16.88 18.94 16.79
CA CYS A 151 17.16 17.54 16.50
C CYS A 151 15.93 16.65 16.70
N ALA A 152 15.20 16.81 17.82
CA ALA A 152 13.97 16.07 18.09
C ALA A 152 12.89 16.36 17.03
N TYR A 153 12.75 17.62 16.61
CA TYR A 153 11.85 18.01 15.52
C TYR A 153 12.20 17.32 14.20
N GLN A 154 13.49 17.27 13.83
CA GLN A 154 13.93 16.59 12.60
C GLN A 154 13.71 15.07 12.66
N LEU A 155 13.98 14.44 13.81
CA LEU A 155 13.74 13.01 14.01
C LEU A 155 12.26 12.66 13.94
N ASP A 156 11.39 13.52 14.49
CA ASP A 156 9.94 13.36 14.41
C ASP A 156 9.44 13.47 12.96
N LEU A 157 9.96 14.45 12.19
CA LEU A 157 9.63 14.60 10.77
C LEU A 157 9.97 13.33 9.99
N LEU A 158 11.18 12.80 10.17
CA LEU A 158 11.64 11.58 9.50
C LEU A 158 10.82 10.36 9.93
N SER A 159 10.58 10.21 11.22
CA SER A 159 9.88 9.04 11.78
C SER A 159 8.42 8.99 11.39
N LYS A 160 7.77 10.15 11.18
CA LYS A 160 6.36 10.22 10.81
C LYS A 160 6.12 10.22 9.31
N SER A 161 7.07 10.68 8.50
CA SER A 161 6.87 10.72 7.05
C SER A 161 7.01 9.36 6.38
N VAL A 162 6.11 9.04 5.45
CA VAL A 162 6.28 7.99 4.45
C VAL A 162 6.65 8.66 3.14
N VAL A 163 7.76 8.24 2.53
CA VAL A 163 8.18 8.73 1.22
C VAL A 163 7.72 7.73 0.17
N ILE A 164 6.98 8.20 -0.83
CA ILE A 164 6.54 7.41 -1.97
C ILE A 164 7.03 8.12 -3.22
N MET A 165 7.84 7.43 -4.02
CA MET A 165 8.39 7.98 -5.25
C MET A 165 7.80 7.28 -6.47
N TYR A 166 7.31 8.06 -7.41
CA TYR A 166 6.75 7.62 -8.68
C TYR A 166 7.72 7.89 -9.82
N HIS A 167 7.81 6.92 -10.72
CA HIS A 167 8.42 7.07 -12.03
C HIS A 167 7.39 6.65 -13.07
N PHE A 168 7.03 7.56 -13.97
CA PHE A 168 6.06 7.32 -15.04
C PHE A 168 6.76 7.15 -16.38
N ASP A 169 6.15 6.36 -17.26
CA ASP A 169 6.35 6.48 -18.69
C ASP A 169 5.38 7.51 -19.29
N SER A 170 5.54 7.78 -20.58
CA SER A 170 4.74 8.80 -21.30
C SER A 170 3.25 8.44 -21.34
N GLU A 171 2.91 7.15 -21.37
CA GLU A 171 1.51 6.71 -21.44
C GLU A 171 0.81 6.90 -20.08
N MET A 172 1.45 6.47 -18.99
CA MET A 172 0.93 6.65 -17.63
C MET A 172 0.85 8.11 -17.24
N GLU A 173 1.84 8.92 -17.63
CA GLU A 173 1.81 10.38 -17.44
C GLU A 173 0.59 11.01 -18.11
N SER A 174 0.29 10.63 -19.35
CA SER A 174 -0.87 11.12 -20.08
C SER A 174 -2.20 10.67 -19.45
N ALA A 175 -2.27 9.42 -18.99
CA ALA A 175 -3.45 8.90 -18.30
C ALA A 175 -3.70 9.61 -16.97
N TYR A 176 -2.65 9.84 -16.18
CA TYR A 176 -2.75 10.55 -14.91
C TYR A 176 -3.05 12.04 -15.11
N GLN A 177 -2.53 12.66 -16.18
CA GLN A 177 -2.91 14.02 -16.56
C GLN A 177 -4.41 14.14 -16.88
N ARG A 178 -5.01 13.17 -17.58
CA ARG A 178 -6.47 13.15 -17.81
C ARG A 178 -7.27 13.13 -16.50
N LEU A 179 -6.81 12.37 -15.50
CA LEU A 179 -7.42 12.37 -14.18
C LEU A 179 -7.33 13.74 -13.50
N HIS A 180 -6.16 14.40 -13.57
CA HIS A 180 -5.97 15.77 -13.06
C HIS A 180 -6.91 16.77 -13.75
N ASP A 181 -7.10 16.64 -15.06
CA ASP A 181 -7.98 17.51 -15.83
C ASP A 181 -9.44 17.31 -15.44
N ALA A 182 -9.89 16.06 -15.30
CA ALA A 182 -11.24 15.74 -14.84
C ALA A 182 -11.51 16.32 -13.43
N VAL A 183 -10.62 16.09 -12.47
CA VAL A 183 -10.76 16.66 -11.12
C VAL A 183 -10.65 18.19 -11.13
N SER A 184 -9.85 18.76 -12.03
CA SER A 184 -9.78 20.21 -12.21
C SER A 184 -11.07 20.80 -12.76
N GLN A 185 -11.85 20.05 -13.54
CA GLN A 185 -13.19 20.49 -13.98
C GLN A 185 -14.14 20.55 -12.79
N ILE A 186 -14.11 19.55 -11.90
CA ILE A 186 -14.87 19.58 -10.64
C ILE A 186 -14.51 20.82 -9.81
N ALA A 187 -13.22 21.13 -9.69
CA ALA A 187 -12.78 22.30 -8.93
C ALA A 187 -13.37 23.62 -9.46
N ARG A 188 -13.54 23.71 -10.79
CA ARG A 188 -14.07 24.88 -11.51
C ARG A 188 -15.59 25.04 -11.44
N CYS A 189 -16.33 24.04 -10.96
CA CYS A 189 -17.78 24.16 -10.76
C CYS A 189 -18.11 25.27 -9.75
N GLY A 190 -19.13 26.06 -10.09
CA GLY A 190 -19.67 27.11 -9.23
C GLY A 190 -20.29 26.53 -7.95
N GLY A 191 -21.01 25.42 -8.10
CA GLY A 191 -21.60 24.63 -7.03
C GLY A 191 -20.94 23.25 -6.93
N LYS A 192 -20.49 22.89 -5.73
CA LYS A 192 -19.93 21.57 -5.42
C LYS A 192 -20.23 21.22 -3.97
N TRP A 193 -20.89 20.10 -3.76
CA TRP A 193 -21.36 19.68 -2.45
C TRP A 193 -21.19 18.19 -2.22
N TYR A 194 -21.02 17.81 -0.97
CA TYR A 194 -21.06 16.44 -0.49
C TYR A 194 -22.44 16.17 0.10
N ILE A 195 -23.06 15.07 -0.30
CA ILE A 195 -24.37 14.59 0.19
C ILE A 195 -24.10 13.60 1.32
N GLY A 196 -24.32 14.02 2.56
CA GLY A 196 -24.03 13.19 3.73
C GLY A 196 -25.22 12.38 4.24
N THR A 197 -26.44 12.92 4.10
CA THR A 197 -27.67 12.25 4.53
C THR A 197 -28.80 12.53 3.55
N ARG A 198 -29.70 11.55 3.44
CA ARG A 198 -30.83 11.53 2.52
C ARG A 198 -32.06 11.03 3.29
N GLY A 199 -33.23 11.61 3.07
CA GLY A 199 -34.46 11.19 3.73
C GLY A 199 -35.67 11.40 2.82
N ASP A 200 -36.54 10.40 2.75
CA ASP A 200 -37.78 10.51 1.97
C ASP A 200 -38.76 11.49 2.62
N VAL A 201 -39.48 12.23 1.79
CA VAL A 201 -40.47 13.21 2.24
C VAL A 201 -41.87 12.61 2.15
N TYR A 202 -42.56 12.51 3.30
CA TYR A 202 -43.94 12.01 3.34
C TYR A 202 -44.97 13.09 2.97
N ASP A 203 -44.79 14.33 3.43
CA ASP A 203 -45.67 15.45 3.05
C ASP A 203 -44.99 16.45 2.11
N ARG A 204 -45.20 16.25 0.80
CA ARG A 204 -44.64 17.11 -0.25
C ARG A 204 -45.09 18.57 -0.18
N LYS A 205 -46.21 18.87 0.48
CA LYS A 205 -46.80 20.21 0.54
C LYS A 205 -45.85 21.25 1.14
N TYR A 206 -45.16 20.88 2.21
CA TYR A 206 -44.28 21.78 2.98
C TYR A 206 -42.82 21.77 2.48
N HIS A 207 -42.51 20.94 1.48
CA HIS A 207 -41.17 20.72 0.95
C HIS A 207 -41.10 21.01 -0.56
N ALA A 208 -41.84 22.02 -1.03
CA ALA A 208 -41.81 22.47 -2.42
C ALA A 208 -42.12 21.40 -3.48
N GLY A 209 -42.83 20.32 -3.11
CA GLY A 209 -43.10 19.18 -3.99
C GLY A 209 -41.98 18.14 -4.05
N ALA A 210 -40.88 18.30 -3.30
CA ALA A 210 -39.74 17.39 -3.29
C ALA A 210 -40.15 16.00 -2.81
N SER A 211 -39.66 14.95 -3.49
CA SER A 211 -39.79 13.58 -3.02
C SER A 211 -38.85 13.24 -1.87
N GLU A 212 -37.84 14.09 -1.65
CA GLU A 212 -36.65 13.76 -0.88
C GLU A 212 -35.95 15.00 -0.35
N LEU A 213 -35.47 14.90 0.88
CA LEU A 213 -34.67 15.90 1.55
C LEU A 213 -33.21 15.43 1.64
N VAL A 214 -32.29 16.32 1.28
CA VAL A 214 -30.85 16.03 1.28
C VAL A 214 -30.13 17.04 2.15
N ASN A 215 -29.26 16.55 3.05
CA ASN A 215 -28.28 17.40 3.72
C ASN A 215 -26.97 17.41 2.93
N ARG A 216 -26.60 18.60 2.45
CA ARG A 216 -25.39 18.79 1.66
C ARG A 216 -24.44 19.81 2.28
N GLY A 217 -23.16 19.47 2.35
CA GLY A 217 -22.07 20.33 2.80
C GLY A 217 -21.23 20.80 1.62
N ARG A 218 -20.75 22.06 1.62
CA ARG A 218 -19.87 22.54 0.54
C ARG A 218 -18.53 21.82 0.60
N ILE A 219 -18.02 21.39 -0.55
CA ILE A 219 -16.71 20.74 -0.65
C ILE A 219 -15.66 21.66 -1.25
N SER A 220 -14.40 21.31 -0.99
CA SER A 220 -13.24 21.94 -1.64
C SER A 220 -12.44 20.89 -2.39
N VAL A 221 -11.87 21.32 -3.51
CA VAL A 221 -11.03 20.49 -4.37
C VAL A 221 -9.71 21.23 -4.55
N SER A 222 -8.60 20.53 -4.33
CA SER A 222 -7.27 21.09 -4.46
C SER A 222 -6.30 20.07 -5.04
N THR A 223 -5.03 20.45 -5.14
CA THR A 223 -3.93 19.52 -5.35
C THR A 223 -3.00 19.58 -4.13
N GLY A 224 -2.48 18.44 -3.69
CA GLY A 224 -1.66 18.39 -2.49
C GLY A 224 -1.30 16.99 -2.03
N GLU A 225 -0.36 16.91 -1.11
CA GLU A 225 0.12 15.66 -0.52
C GLU A 225 -0.72 15.32 0.73
N PRO A 226 -1.04 14.04 0.98
CA PRO A 226 -1.68 13.64 2.23
C PRO A 226 -0.78 13.93 3.45
N PRO A 227 -1.38 14.12 4.65
CA PRO A 227 -0.62 14.27 5.88
C PRO A 227 0.35 13.11 6.06
N TYR A 228 1.60 13.45 6.40
CA TYR A 228 2.67 12.47 6.64
C TYR A 228 3.10 11.65 5.42
N VAL A 229 2.59 11.96 4.23
CA VAL A 229 3.03 11.36 2.97
C VAL A 229 3.83 12.39 2.21
N ARG A 230 4.96 11.97 1.64
CA ARG A 230 5.86 12.80 0.84
C ARG A 230 6.03 12.17 -0.52
N THR A 231 5.46 12.81 -1.53
CA THR A 231 5.44 12.30 -2.91
C THR A 231 6.02 13.32 -3.88
N ASN A 232 6.49 12.82 -5.01
CA ASN A 232 7.07 13.68 -6.06
C ASN A 232 6.03 14.11 -7.09
N ILE A 233 4.81 13.58 -6.98
CA ILE A 233 3.69 13.89 -7.85
C ILE A 233 2.75 14.86 -7.16
N SER A 234 2.15 15.74 -7.94
CA SER A 234 0.96 16.47 -7.50
C SER A 234 -0.23 15.50 -7.48
N THR A 235 -0.94 15.39 -6.35
CA THR A 235 -2.08 14.49 -6.19
C THR A 235 -3.38 15.30 -6.13
N PRO A 236 -4.43 15.00 -6.92
CA PRO A 236 -5.74 15.63 -6.77
C PRO A 236 -6.39 15.24 -5.45
N VAL A 237 -7.03 16.21 -4.80
CA VAL A 237 -7.61 16.07 -3.46
C VAL A 237 -9.05 16.58 -3.44
N ILE A 238 -9.97 15.79 -2.91
CA ILE A 238 -11.35 16.20 -2.65
C ILE A 238 -11.62 16.11 -1.14
N PHE A 239 -11.96 17.24 -0.53
CA PHE A 239 -12.31 17.32 0.89
C PHE A 239 -13.82 17.21 1.07
N LEU A 240 -14.29 16.12 1.66
CA LEU A 240 -15.70 15.82 1.93
C LEU A 240 -16.12 16.20 3.37
N GLY A 241 -15.30 16.98 4.07
CA GLY A 241 -15.52 17.34 5.48
C GLY A 241 -14.85 16.35 6.42
N ALA A 242 -15.51 15.23 6.75
CA ALA A 242 -14.99 14.23 7.69
C ALA A 242 -13.93 13.30 7.05
N ARG A 243 -13.98 13.14 5.73
CA ARG A 243 -13.05 12.33 4.93
C ARG A 243 -12.41 13.17 3.85
N THR A 244 -11.21 12.77 3.44
CA THR A 244 -10.47 13.38 2.34
C THR A 244 -10.02 12.30 1.39
N LEU A 245 -10.36 12.48 0.11
CA LEU A 245 -10.01 11.57 -0.97
C LEU A 245 -8.75 12.09 -1.68
N TYR A 246 -7.72 11.25 -1.79
CA TYR A 246 -6.48 11.53 -2.50
C TYR A 246 -6.32 10.56 -3.67
N PHE A 247 -6.28 11.09 -4.89
CA PHE A 247 -6.27 10.31 -6.12
C PHE A 247 -4.84 9.99 -6.56
N PHE A 248 -4.29 8.87 -6.07
CA PHE A 248 -2.98 8.37 -6.50
C PHE A 248 -3.09 7.58 -7.80
N PRO A 249 -2.04 7.52 -8.63
CA PRO A 249 -2.12 6.91 -9.96
C PRO A 249 -2.62 5.46 -9.97
N GLU A 250 -2.39 4.71 -8.90
CA GLU A 250 -2.77 3.32 -8.75
C GLU A 250 -3.98 3.05 -7.85
N ARG A 251 -4.40 4.03 -7.04
CA ARG A 251 -5.49 3.84 -6.06
C ARG A 251 -6.01 5.14 -5.48
N LEU A 252 -7.22 5.09 -4.96
CA LEU A 252 -7.80 6.14 -4.14
C LEU A 252 -7.42 5.94 -2.67
N LEU A 253 -6.69 6.88 -2.07
CA LEU A 253 -6.46 6.88 -0.61
C LEU A 253 -7.54 7.69 0.09
N VAL A 254 -8.15 7.09 1.11
CA VAL A 254 -9.23 7.68 1.91
C VAL A 254 -8.68 7.99 3.30
N PHE A 255 -8.56 9.28 3.63
CA PHE A 255 -8.14 9.73 4.94
C PHE A 255 -9.35 10.14 5.77
N ALA A 256 -9.48 9.54 6.96
CA ALA A 256 -10.51 9.88 7.95
C ALA A 256 -9.87 10.10 9.33
N ARG A 257 -10.67 10.32 10.37
CA ARG A 257 -10.16 10.48 11.74
C ARG A 257 -9.61 9.16 12.29
N ASP A 258 -10.33 8.07 12.05
CA ASP A 258 -10.08 6.71 12.54
C ASP A 258 -8.91 6.00 11.84
N GLY A 259 -8.60 6.35 10.59
CA GLY A 259 -7.54 5.68 9.86
C GLY A 259 -7.24 6.24 8.48
N VAL A 260 -6.49 5.47 7.72
CA VAL A 260 -6.22 5.62 6.29
C VAL A 260 -6.57 4.29 5.63
N GLY A 261 -7.34 4.36 4.55
CA GLY A 261 -7.77 3.24 3.73
C GLY A 261 -7.37 3.46 2.27
N ALA A 262 -7.42 2.41 1.49
CA ALA A 262 -7.18 2.47 0.05
C ALA A 262 -8.20 1.65 -0.73
N VAL A 263 -8.57 2.16 -1.89
CA VAL A 263 -9.45 1.50 -2.85
C VAL A 263 -8.74 1.45 -4.21
N SER A 264 -8.57 0.26 -4.77
CA SER A 264 -8.07 0.09 -6.14
C SER A 264 -9.05 0.72 -7.14
N TYR A 265 -8.55 1.22 -8.26
CA TYR A 265 -9.43 1.72 -9.32
C TYR A 265 -10.23 0.61 -10.00
N GLU A 266 -9.79 -0.65 -9.91
CA GLU A 266 -10.56 -1.81 -10.39
C GLU A 266 -11.81 -2.07 -9.53
N ASP A 267 -11.72 -1.79 -8.23
CA ASP A 267 -12.82 -1.98 -7.27
C ASP A 267 -13.68 -0.72 -7.07
N LEU A 268 -13.34 0.38 -7.73
CA LEU A 268 -14.01 1.66 -7.58
C LEU A 268 -15.08 1.83 -8.68
N SER A 269 -16.34 1.71 -8.29
CA SER A 269 -17.47 2.04 -9.16
C SER A 269 -17.75 3.54 -9.08
N VAL A 270 -17.72 4.20 -10.25
CA VAL A 270 -18.05 5.62 -10.40
C VAL A 270 -19.24 5.77 -11.33
N VAL A 271 -20.34 6.30 -10.80
CA VAL A 271 -21.59 6.48 -11.56
C VAL A 271 -22.03 7.93 -11.48
N ALA A 272 -22.24 8.56 -12.65
CA ALA A 272 -22.72 9.92 -12.76
C ALA A 272 -24.19 9.93 -13.21
N ASN A 273 -25.05 10.63 -12.48
CA ASN A 273 -26.47 10.73 -12.79
C ASN A 273 -26.94 12.18 -12.72
N ASP A 274 -27.81 12.58 -13.64
CA ASP A 274 -28.48 13.88 -13.55
C ASP A 274 -29.62 13.83 -12.52
N LYS A 275 -29.68 14.84 -11.66
CA LYS A 275 -30.71 15.00 -10.63
C LYS A 275 -31.35 16.38 -10.73
N ARG A 276 -32.68 16.41 -10.80
CA ARG A 276 -33.47 17.64 -10.60
C ARG A 276 -33.45 18.01 -9.13
N PHE A 277 -32.94 19.19 -8.82
CA PHE A 277 -32.79 19.68 -7.46
C PHE A 277 -33.47 21.04 -7.31
N ILE A 278 -34.32 21.19 -6.30
CA ILE A 278 -35.02 22.46 -6.00
C ILE A 278 -34.06 23.34 -5.18
N GLU A 279 -33.65 24.47 -5.73
CA GLU A 279 -32.71 25.37 -5.07
C GLU A 279 -33.44 26.46 -4.30
N GLU A 280 -33.41 26.38 -2.97
CA GLU A 280 -34.01 27.40 -2.09
C GLU A 280 -33.12 28.64 -1.89
N LYS A 281 -31.81 28.48 -2.08
CA LYS A 281 -30.83 29.55 -1.85
C LYS A 281 -30.49 30.25 -3.17
N SER A 282 -29.21 30.55 -3.38
CA SER A 282 -28.72 31.13 -4.62
C SER A 282 -28.35 30.04 -5.62
N VAL A 283 -28.88 30.14 -6.83
CA VAL A 283 -28.51 29.27 -7.95
C VAL A 283 -27.08 29.56 -8.41
N PRO A 284 -26.21 28.55 -8.56
CA PRO A 284 -24.89 28.71 -9.16
C PRO A 284 -25.00 29.23 -10.60
N ARG A 285 -24.07 30.11 -11.01
CA ARG A 285 -24.09 30.72 -12.36
C ARG A 285 -23.94 29.72 -13.51
N ASP A 286 -23.36 28.55 -13.24
CA ASP A 286 -23.13 27.48 -14.20
C ASP A 286 -24.17 26.36 -14.13
N ALA A 287 -25.20 26.51 -13.29
CA ALA A 287 -26.31 25.57 -13.19
C ALA A 287 -27.32 25.77 -14.33
N GLN A 288 -27.84 24.66 -14.86
CA GLN A 288 -28.95 24.68 -15.81
C GLN A 288 -30.28 24.68 -15.05
N VAL A 289 -31.05 25.76 -15.13
CA VAL A 289 -32.43 25.80 -14.61
C VAL A 289 -33.34 25.14 -15.64
N VAL A 290 -34.06 24.10 -15.24
CA VAL A 290 -34.93 23.31 -16.13
C VAL A 290 -36.41 23.53 -15.89
N ASP A 291 -36.79 23.97 -14.69
CA ASP A 291 -38.19 24.19 -14.32
C ASP A 291 -38.27 25.11 -13.08
N GLN A 292 -39.48 25.41 -12.61
CA GLN A 292 -39.75 26.16 -11.39
C GLN A 292 -40.88 25.49 -10.59
N THR A 293 -40.76 25.51 -9.27
CA THR A 293 -41.80 25.05 -8.33
C THR A 293 -42.15 26.18 -7.36
N TRP A 294 -43.15 25.97 -6.52
CA TRP A 294 -43.51 26.88 -5.44
C TRP A 294 -43.04 26.31 -4.11
N ARG A 295 -42.62 27.17 -3.16
CA ARG A 295 -42.23 26.73 -1.81
C ARG A 295 -43.30 25.87 -1.13
N TYR A 296 -44.56 26.26 -1.31
CA TYR A 296 -45.73 25.52 -0.85
C TYR A 296 -46.61 25.16 -2.05
N VAL A 297 -46.76 23.86 -2.31
CA VAL A 297 -47.52 23.35 -3.45
C VAL A 297 -48.89 22.82 -3.02
N ASN A 298 -49.89 23.00 -3.87
CA ASN A 298 -51.19 22.33 -3.72
C ASN A 298 -51.14 20.89 -4.26
N LYS A 299 -52.24 20.14 -4.18
CA LYS A 299 -52.31 18.75 -4.67
C LYS A 299 -52.05 18.59 -6.18
N SER A 300 -52.22 19.64 -6.98
CA SER A 300 -51.97 19.64 -8.42
C SER A 300 -50.58 20.20 -8.80
N GLY A 301 -49.72 20.52 -7.82
CA GLY A 301 -48.37 21.05 -8.05
C GLY A 301 -48.28 22.56 -8.27
N GLY A 302 -49.41 23.27 -8.29
CA GLY A 302 -49.46 24.74 -8.40
C GLY A 302 -49.27 25.45 -7.04
N PRO A 303 -49.29 26.80 -7.02
CA PRO A 303 -49.11 27.56 -5.78
C PRO A 303 -50.27 27.34 -4.81
N ASP A 304 -49.97 26.98 -3.56
CA ASP A 304 -50.96 27.05 -2.49
C ASP A 304 -51.16 28.51 -2.04
N ARG A 305 -52.31 29.07 -2.40
CA ARG A 305 -52.68 30.49 -2.15
C ARG A 305 -53.03 30.79 -0.69
N ARG A 306 -53.08 29.77 0.19
CA ARG A 306 -53.32 29.95 1.63
C ARG A 306 -52.09 30.49 2.36
N PHE A 307 -50.90 30.37 1.77
CA PHE A 307 -49.65 30.90 2.31
C PHE A 307 -49.34 32.26 1.69
N ASN A 308 -49.26 33.30 2.54
CA ASN A 308 -49.03 34.68 2.09
C ASN A 308 -47.60 34.91 1.56
N ASN A 309 -46.62 34.07 1.94
CA ASN A 309 -45.23 34.17 1.50
C ASN A 309 -44.77 32.87 0.82
N ASN A 310 -45.24 32.66 -0.40
CA ASN A 310 -44.96 31.47 -1.21
C ASN A 310 -44.18 31.85 -2.47
N PRO A 311 -42.84 32.02 -2.40
CA PRO A 311 -42.04 32.34 -3.57
C PRO A 311 -41.91 31.15 -4.52
N GLN A 312 -41.64 31.44 -5.79
CA GLN A 312 -41.18 30.43 -6.76
C GLN A 312 -39.72 30.07 -6.49
N LEU A 313 -39.42 28.78 -6.58
CA LEU A 313 -38.11 28.19 -6.40
C LEU A 313 -37.65 27.55 -7.73
N PRO A 314 -36.44 27.83 -8.22
CA PRO A 314 -35.91 27.22 -9.42
C PRO A 314 -35.55 25.74 -9.20
N ILE A 315 -35.88 24.91 -10.19
CA ILE A 315 -35.43 23.52 -10.29
C ILE A 315 -34.21 23.50 -11.20
N CYS A 316 -33.05 23.21 -10.62
CA CYS A 316 -31.79 23.09 -11.33
C CYS A 316 -31.52 21.62 -11.68
N LEU A 317 -30.84 21.38 -12.79
CA LEU A 317 -30.32 20.08 -13.15
C LEU A 317 -28.86 19.99 -12.73
N TYR A 318 -28.62 19.24 -11.65
CA TYR A 318 -27.30 18.96 -11.11
C TYR A 318 -26.83 17.56 -11.48
N GLU A 319 -25.54 17.31 -11.41
CA GLU A 319 -24.95 15.99 -11.61
C GLU A 319 -24.53 15.41 -10.26
N GLU A 320 -24.98 14.19 -9.96
CA GLU A 320 -24.59 13.42 -8.78
C GLU A 320 -23.60 12.33 -9.17
N LEU A 321 -22.43 12.36 -8.56
CA LEU A 321 -21.35 11.41 -8.69
C LEU A 321 -21.34 10.48 -7.49
N TRP A 322 -21.63 9.21 -7.75
CA TRP A 322 -21.58 8.12 -6.78
C TRP A 322 -20.22 7.43 -6.85
N LEU A 323 -19.54 7.33 -5.72
CA LEU A 323 -18.27 6.64 -5.56
C LEU A 323 -18.47 5.46 -4.61
N ASN A 324 -18.47 4.25 -5.16
CA ASN A 324 -18.76 3.02 -4.42
C ASN A 324 -17.61 2.02 -4.52
N SER A 325 -17.37 1.25 -3.46
CA SER A 325 -16.48 0.09 -3.51
C SER A 325 -16.98 -1.06 -2.64
N PRO A 326 -16.69 -2.33 -3.01
CA PRO A 326 -16.98 -3.49 -2.16
C PRO A 326 -16.29 -3.43 -0.80
N SER A 327 -15.16 -2.71 -0.73
CA SER A 327 -14.37 -2.50 0.49
C SER A 327 -14.99 -1.48 1.45
N GLY A 328 -16.13 -0.89 1.09
CA GLY A 328 -16.96 -0.08 1.98
C GLY A 328 -16.98 1.42 1.67
N LEU A 329 -16.37 1.89 0.57
CA LEU A 329 -16.56 3.27 0.12
C LEU A 329 -17.98 3.43 -0.44
N ASN A 330 -18.67 4.47 0.00
CA ASN A 330 -19.97 4.91 -0.48
C ASN A 330 -20.09 6.41 -0.19
N GLU A 331 -19.76 7.22 -1.18
CA GLU A 331 -19.71 8.68 -1.08
C GLU A 331 -20.43 9.30 -2.28
N VAL A 332 -21.22 10.35 -2.04
CA VAL A 332 -21.97 11.03 -3.11
C VAL A 332 -21.60 12.51 -3.16
N ILE A 333 -21.21 12.96 -4.35
CA ILE A 333 -20.81 14.34 -4.60
C ILE A 333 -21.72 14.94 -5.66
N GLN A 334 -22.27 16.12 -5.40
CA GLN A 334 -23.16 16.82 -6.31
C GLN A 334 -22.48 18.06 -6.91
N PHE A 335 -22.61 18.25 -8.21
CA PHE A 335 -22.03 19.36 -8.97
C PHE A 335 -23.10 20.16 -9.71
N SER A 336 -22.88 21.47 -9.84
CA SER A 336 -23.79 22.35 -10.59
C SER A 336 -23.74 22.16 -12.10
N ARG A 337 -22.63 21.64 -12.63
CA ARG A 337 -22.39 21.39 -14.05
C ARG A 337 -22.45 19.90 -14.34
N ARG A 338 -22.95 19.55 -15.52
CA ARG A 338 -23.12 18.17 -16.03
C ARG A 338 -21.95 17.72 -16.91
N GLY A 339 -21.81 16.41 -17.09
CA GLY A 339 -20.82 15.78 -17.97
C GLY A 339 -19.41 15.70 -17.37
N ILE A 340 -19.25 15.97 -16.08
CA ILE A 340 -17.94 15.94 -15.41
C ILE A 340 -17.69 14.56 -14.82
N GLY A 341 -18.73 13.96 -14.24
CA GLY A 341 -18.64 12.63 -13.66
C GLY A 341 -18.24 11.55 -14.66
N GLU A 342 -18.77 11.60 -15.89
CA GLU A 342 -18.41 10.68 -16.97
C GLU A 342 -16.93 10.81 -17.38
N GLN A 343 -16.41 12.03 -17.47
CA GLN A 343 -14.99 12.27 -17.78
C GLN A 343 -14.08 11.75 -16.66
N LEU A 344 -14.49 11.88 -15.40
CA LEU A 344 -13.76 11.32 -14.27
C LEU A 344 -13.79 9.79 -14.31
N ASN A 345 -14.95 9.19 -14.58
CA ASN A 345 -15.07 7.73 -14.67
C ASN A 345 -14.15 7.19 -15.78
N ALA A 346 -14.23 7.76 -16.99
CA ALA A 346 -13.37 7.35 -18.11
C ALA A 346 -11.87 7.48 -17.80
N ALA A 347 -11.46 8.52 -17.05
CA ALA A 347 -10.07 8.69 -16.64
C ALA A 347 -9.63 7.61 -15.62
N LEU A 348 -10.51 7.24 -14.69
CA LEU A 348 -10.24 6.22 -13.66
C LEU A 348 -10.25 4.81 -14.25
N GLU A 349 -11.21 4.48 -15.11
CA GLU A 349 -11.27 3.22 -15.84
C GLU A 349 -10.00 3.03 -16.68
N LYS A 350 -9.57 4.06 -17.41
CA LYS A 350 -8.34 3.98 -18.21
C LYS A 350 -7.10 3.71 -17.35
N LEU A 351 -7.02 4.28 -16.15
CA LEU A 351 -5.94 3.99 -15.21
C LEU A 351 -6.04 2.55 -14.69
N GLY A 352 -7.23 2.09 -14.31
CA GLY A 352 -7.48 0.71 -13.89
C GLY A 352 -7.05 -0.31 -14.95
N GLU A 353 -7.45 -0.11 -16.20
CA GLU A 353 -7.04 -0.96 -17.34
C GLU A 353 -5.52 -1.01 -17.52
N MET A 354 -4.85 0.15 -17.46
CA MET A 354 -3.39 0.22 -17.62
C MET A 354 -2.66 -0.49 -16.49
N LEU A 355 -3.18 -0.42 -15.26
CA LEU A 355 -2.62 -1.11 -14.10
C LEU A 355 -2.82 -2.62 -14.20
N ALA A 356 -4.01 -3.07 -14.60
CA ALA A 356 -4.32 -4.48 -14.85
C ALA A 356 -3.39 -5.07 -15.93
N GLN A 357 -3.20 -4.35 -17.04
CA GLN A 357 -2.28 -4.74 -18.11
C GLN A 357 -0.82 -4.79 -17.63
N ALA A 358 -0.41 -3.81 -16.82
CA ALA A 358 0.92 -3.76 -16.24
C ALA A 358 1.18 -4.89 -15.23
N ALA A 359 0.14 -5.35 -14.51
CA ALA A 359 0.22 -6.48 -13.59
C ALA A 359 0.27 -7.84 -14.32
N ALA A 360 -0.41 -7.95 -15.48
CA ALA A 360 -0.46 -9.19 -16.27
C ALA A 360 0.84 -9.48 -17.05
N LYS A 361 1.73 -8.49 -17.25
CA LYS A 361 2.95 -8.64 -18.04
C LYS A 361 4.09 -9.23 -17.19
N PRO A 362 4.73 -10.34 -17.58
CA PRO A 362 5.82 -10.93 -16.81
C PRO A 362 7.03 -9.99 -16.75
N ALA A 363 7.58 -9.83 -15.55
CA ALA A 363 8.72 -8.96 -15.29
C ALA A 363 9.94 -9.39 -16.11
N LEU A 364 10.38 -8.53 -17.04
CA LEU A 364 11.71 -8.66 -17.64
C LEU A 364 12.76 -8.52 -16.52
N PRO A 365 13.70 -9.47 -16.37
CA PRO A 365 14.76 -9.34 -15.38
C PRO A 365 15.57 -8.09 -15.71
N LEU A 366 15.59 -7.12 -14.80
CA LEU A 366 16.47 -5.97 -14.87
C LEU A 366 17.90 -6.50 -15.00
N ARG A 367 18.50 -6.36 -16.19
CA ARG A 367 19.91 -6.67 -16.47
C ARG A 367 20.75 -6.04 -15.36
N SER A 368 21.36 -6.88 -14.52
CA SER A 368 22.46 -6.46 -13.68
C SER A 368 23.51 -5.85 -14.60
N VAL A 369 23.79 -4.56 -14.41
CA VAL A 369 24.92 -3.91 -15.06
C VAL A 369 26.16 -4.59 -14.51
N GLU A 370 26.65 -5.61 -15.22
CA GLU A 370 27.97 -6.15 -14.99
C GLU A 370 28.97 -5.04 -15.21
N SER A 371 29.69 -4.73 -14.14
CA SER A 371 30.85 -3.86 -14.10
C SER A 371 31.75 -4.20 -15.29
N ARG A 372 31.86 -3.29 -16.27
CA ARG A 372 32.80 -3.42 -17.38
C ARG A 372 34.21 -3.59 -16.80
N ARG A 373 34.70 -4.83 -16.78
CA ARG A 373 36.13 -5.10 -16.67
C ARG A 373 36.78 -4.55 -17.93
N ILE A 374 37.69 -3.62 -17.73
CA ILE A 374 38.60 -3.10 -18.75
C ILE A 374 39.38 -4.30 -19.30
N ILE A 375 39.04 -4.76 -20.50
CA ILE A 375 39.85 -5.74 -21.23
C ILE A 375 40.84 -4.93 -22.06
N ARG A 376 42.12 -5.06 -21.71
CA ARG A 376 43.25 -4.61 -22.53
C ARG A 376 43.26 -5.41 -23.83
N SER A 377 43.33 -4.70 -24.94
CA SER A 377 43.54 -5.21 -26.30
C SER A 377 44.95 -5.79 -26.49
N THR A 378 45.05 -6.97 -27.11
CA THR A 378 46.09 -7.29 -28.11
C THR A 378 45.59 -8.47 -29.01
N PRO A 379 46.02 -8.57 -30.29
CA PRO A 379 45.23 -9.22 -31.34
C PRO A 379 45.77 -10.56 -31.88
N ALA A 380 44.89 -11.20 -32.66
CA ALA A 380 45.08 -12.00 -33.88
C ALA A 380 45.77 -13.39 -33.85
N SER A 381 44.96 -14.40 -34.18
CA SER A 381 45.21 -15.60 -35.03
C SER A 381 44.11 -16.62 -34.65
N GLY A 382 43.34 -17.28 -35.50
CA GLY A 382 43.26 -17.53 -36.93
C GLY A 382 42.37 -18.79 -37.07
N ASP A 383 41.50 -18.83 -38.08
CA ASP A 383 40.88 -20.02 -38.69
C ASP A 383 39.95 -20.88 -37.78
N LEU A 384 38.87 -21.56 -38.20
CA LEU A 384 38.25 -21.89 -39.47
C LEU A 384 36.80 -22.36 -39.13
N GLU A 385 35.94 -22.46 -40.15
CA GLU A 385 34.76 -23.33 -40.27
C GLU A 385 33.34 -22.85 -39.86
N THR A 386 32.62 -22.54 -40.94
CA THR A 386 31.18 -22.56 -41.21
C THR A 386 30.57 -23.96 -41.01
N HIS A 387 29.39 -24.06 -40.41
CA HIS A 387 28.35 -25.00 -40.85
C HIS A 387 26.94 -24.51 -40.48
N GLU A 388 26.04 -24.72 -41.42
CA GLU A 388 24.63 -24.30 -41.48
C GLU A 388 23.67 -25.04 -40.53
N GLN A 389 22.58 -24.35 -40.21
CA GLN A 389 21.17 -24.77 -40.05
C GLN A 389 20.84 -26.19 -39.55
N SER A 390 19.99 -26.27 -38.50
CA SER A 390 18.62 -26.84 -38.58
C SER A 390 18.03 -27.10 -37.19
N GLY A 391 16.70 -26.96 -37.06
CA GLY A 391 15.94 -27.81 -36.16
C GLY A 391 15.29 -27.14 -34.95
N ALA A 392 14.12 -26.54 -35.17
CA ALA A 392 13.10 -26.45 -34.13
C ALA A 392 12.67 -27.87 -33.72
N ALA A 393 12.77 -28.20 -32.43
CA ALA A 393 12.14 -29.38 -31.85
C ALA A 393 11.70 -29.08 -30.42
N SER A 394 10.39 -28.90 -30.26
CA SER A 394 9.67 -28.95 -28.99
C SER A 394 9.90 -30.30 -28.30
N VAL A 395 10.56 -30.28 -27.15
CA VAL A 395 10.72 -31.47 -26.30
C VAL A 395 9.45 -31.65 -25.46
N PRO A 396 8.79 -32.82 -25.49
CA PRO A 396 7.64 -33.12 -24.64
C PRO A 396 8.06 -33.24 -23.18
N ILE A 397 7.26 -32.69 -22.27
CA ILE A 397 7.44 -32.87 -20.83
C ILE A 397 7.01 -34.30 -20.48
N GLU A 398 8.00 -35.16 -20.25
CA GLU A 398 7.82 -36.50 -19.69
C GLU A 398 7.71 -36.42 -18.15
N PRO A 399 6.77 -37.14 -17.50
CA PRO A 399 6.55 -37.05 -16.06
C PRO A 399 7.73 -37.69 -15.31
N GLN A 400 8.50 -36.86 -14.58
CA GLN A 400 9.68 -37.34 -13.84
C GLN A 400 9.28 -38.15 -12.60
N SER A 401 9.96 -39.29 -12.44
CA SER A 401 9.87 -40.23 -11.34
C SER A 401 10.35 -39.66 -9.99
N THR A 402 9.77 -40.18 -8.91
CA THR A 402 9.73 -39.63 -7.54
C THR A 402 10.89 -40.03 -6.61
N ASP A 403 12.05 -40.44 -7.14
CA ASP A 403 13.16 -40.96 -6.30
C ASP A 403 14.46 -40.15 -6.39
N ARG A 404 14.41 -38.91 -6.91
CA ARG A 404 15.58 -38.02 -6.98
C ARG A 404 15.77 -37.26 -5.66
N PRO A 405 17.00 -37.21 -5.08
CA PRO A 405 17.28 -36.37 -3.92
C PRO A 405 17.12 -34.88 -4.28
N LEU A 406 16.66 -34.06 -3.33
CA LEU A 406 16.65 -32.59 -3.45
C LEU A 406 17.97 -32.08 -4.08
N LYS A 407 17.89 -31.23 -5.10
CA LYS A 407 19.09 -30.71 -5.79
C LYS A 407 19.93 -29.89 -4.83
N SER A 408 19.33 -29.27 -3.82
CA SER A 408 20.03 -28.64 -2.70
C SER A 408 20.92 -29.62 -1.92
N ILE A 409 20.43 -30.83 -1.61
CA ILE A 409 21.22 -31.85 -0.91
C ILE A 409 22.37 -32.34 -1.79
N ALA A 410 22.11 -32.62 -3.07
CA ALA A 410 23.13 -33.05 -4.03
C ALA A 410 24.22 -31.97 -4.22
N PHE A 411 23.83 -30.71 -4.28
CA PHE A 411 24.74 -29.56 -4.35
C PHE A 411 25.69 -29.51 -3.16
N LEU A 412 25.19 -29.71 -1.93
CA LEU A 412 26.01 -29.64 -0.72
C LEU A 412 26.93 -30.86 -0.56
N GLN A 413 26.50 -32.03 -1.04
CA GLN A 413 27.31 -33.25 -1.00
C GLN A 413 28.52 -33.21 -1.94
N GLY A 414 28.35 -32.64 -3.14
CA GLY A 414 29.40 -32.48 -4.15
C GLY A 414 30.26 -31.22 -4.03
N ALA A 415 29.96 -30.31 -3.11
CA ALA A 415 30.72 -29.08 -2.92
C ALA A 415 32.05 -29.34 -2.18
N SER A 416 33.16 -28.87 -2.78
CA SER A 416 34.48 -28.80 -2.15
C SER A 416 34.91 -27.33 -2.06
N PRO A 417 35.04 -26.75 -0.85
CA PRO A 417 35.42 -25.35 -0.71
C PRO A 417 36.95 -25.16 -0.68
N ASP A 418 37.44 -24.22 -1.50
CA ASP A 418 38.86 -23.85 -1.55
C ASP A 418 39.27 -22.77 -0.52
N SER A 419 38.29 -22.11 0.13
CA SER A 419 38.53 -21.09 1.16
C SER A 419 37.37 -20.97 2.14
N ALA A 420 37.61 -20.35 3.31
CA ALA A 420 36.58 -20.12 4.33
C ALA A 420 35.42 -19.28 3.78
N ASP A 421 35.71 -18.22 3.04
CA ASP A 421 34.69 -17.36 2.41
C ASP A 421 33.89 -18.12 1.34
N HIS A 422 34.54 -19.00 0.59
CA HIS A 422 33.85 -19.87 -0.38
C HIS A 422 32.92 -20.86 0.34
N ALA A 423 33.34 -21.41 1.48
CA ALA A 423 32.51 -22.31 2.28
C ALA A 423 31.24 -21.63 2.81
N PHE A 424 31.34 -20.37 3.29
CA PHE A 424 30.15 -19.61 3.72
C PHE A 424 29.19 -19.31 2.55
N LYS A 425 29.71 -18.95 1.37
CA LYS A 425 28.90 -18.74 0.16
C LYS A 425 28.19 -20.02 -0.30
N ILE A 426 28.83 -21.18 -0.14
CA ILE A 426 28.22 -22.48 -0.44
C ILE A 426 27.03 -22.75 0.49
N VAL A 427 27.15 -22.47 1.79
CA VAL A 427 26.04 -22.64 2.76
C VAL A 427 24.90 -21.65 2.50
N GLU A 428 25.21 -20.40 2.16
CA GLU A 428 24.20 -19.39 1.79
C GLU A 428 23.43 -19.79 0.52
N ARG A 429 24.17 -20.23 -0.51
CA ARG A 429 23.58 -20.73 -1.75
C ARG A 429 22.73 -21.98 -1.52
N PHE A 430 23.18 -22.91 -0.68
CA PHE A 430 22.39 -24.07 -0.26
C PHE A 430 21.06 -23.65 0.38
N GLY A 431 21.06 -22.66 1.29
CA GLY A 431 19.84 -22.16 1.92
C GLY A 431 18.84 -21.58 0.92
N SER A 432 19.32 -20.82 -0.07
CA SER A 432 18.47 -20.26 -1.14
C SER A 432 17.87 -21.33 -2.06
N LEU A 433 18.65 -22.37 -2.39
CA LEU A 433 18.20 -23.49 -3.21
C LEU A 433 17.15 -24.32 -2.48
N LEU A 434 17.41 -24.67 -1.22
CA LEU A 434 16.47 -25.42 -0.39
C LEU A 434 15.13 -24.68 -0.25
N LYS A 435 15.19 -23.35 -0.06
CA LYS A 435 13.98 -22.52 -0.01
C LYS A 435 13.19 -22.55 -1.31
N THR A 436 13.88 -22.38 -2.44
CA THR A 436 13.23 -22.40 -3.76
C THR A 436 12.60 -23.76 -4.07
N GLU A 437 13.24 -24.87 -3.69
CA GLU A 437 12.71 -26.22 -3.89
C GLU A 437 11.48 -26.52 -3.04
N VAL A 438 11.44 -26.04 -1.79
CA VAL A 438 10.29 -26.21 -0.90
C VAL A 438 9.12 -25.30 -1.32
N ASP A 439 9.40 -24.05 -1.69
CA ASP A 439 8.39 -23.10 -2.16
C ASP A 439 7.77 -23.54 -3.52
N ALA A 440 8.54 -24.26 -4.35
CA ALA A 440 8.07 -24.83 -5.61
C ALA A 440 7.15 -26.06 -5.44
N PHE A 441 7.03 -26.61 -4.24
CA PHE A 441 6.17 -27.77 -3.93
C PHE A 441 4.69 -27.38 -3.71
N GLY A 442 4.27 -26.20 -4.20
CA GLY A 442 2.89 -25.72 -4.16
C GLY A 442 2.06 -26.28 -5.31
N GLY A 443 1.38 -27.40 -5.09
CA GLY A 443 0.50 -28.04 -6.07
C GLY A 443 -0.20 -29.31 -5.56
N SER A 444 -1.02 -29.93 -6.41
CA SER A 444 -1.74 -31.19 -6.14
C SER A 444 -0.80 -32.39 -6.12
N HIS A 445 -0.03 -32.57 -5.04
CA HIS A 445 0.98 -33.63 -4.93
C HIS A 445 0.42 -34.95 -4.42
N SER A 446 0.98 -36.06 -4.90
CA SER A 446 0.63 -37.40 -4.43
C SER A 446 1.16 -37.63 -3.00
N LEU A 447 0.51 -38.51 -2.23
CA LEU A 447 0.92 -38.80 -0.85
C LEU A 447 2.36 -39.31 -0.75
N GLN A 448 2.83 -40.04 -1.78
CA GLN A 448 4.19 -40.55 -1.86
C GLN A 448 5.23 -39.42 -2.06
N GLU A 449 4.89 -38.36 -2.80
CA GLU A 449 5.77 -37.20 -2.99
C GLU A 449 5.95 -36.41 -1.70
N ILE A 450 4.88 -36.24 -0.92
CA ILE A 450 4.93 -35.54 0.37
C ILE A 450 5.77 -36.35 1.37
N GLU A 451 5.59 -37.66 1.42
CA GLU A 451 6.38 -38.54 2.29
C GLU A 451 7.87 -38.54 1.92
N ALA A 452 8.19 -38.59 0.63
CA ALA A 452 9.57 -38.47 0.14
C ALA A 452 10.19 -37.12 0.52
N LEU A 453 9.46 -36.00 0.37
CA LEU A 453 9.94 -34.68 0.75
C LEU A 453 10.21 -34.57 2.25
N VAL A 454 9.29 -35.06 3.09
CA VAL A 454 9.44 -35.03 4.56
C VAL A 454 10.68 -35.83 4.99
N ASN A 455 10.88 -37.01 4.42
CA ASN A 455 12.05 -37.85 4.69
C ASN A 455 13.37 -37.20 4.21
N GLN A 456 13.36 -36.49 3.08
CA GLN A 456 14.53 -35.77 2.58
C GLN A 456 14.86 -34.53 3.43
N LEU A 457 13.84 -33.76 3.83
CA LEU A 457 14.01 -32.59 4.72
C LEU A 457 14.53 -32.99 6.11
N ALA A 458 14.10 -34.13 6.65
CA ALA A 458 14.60 -34.64 7.92
C ALA A 458 16.11 -34.98 7.89
N ARG A 459 16.68 -35.25 6.71
CA ARG A 459 18.12 -35.55 6.52
C ARG A 459 18.98 -34.30 6.37
N VAL A 460 18.40 -33.13 6.06
CA VAL A 460 19.12 -31.89 5.79
C VAL A 460 20.12 -31.51 6.91
N PRO A 461 19.76 -31.53 8.20
CA PRO A 461 20.71 -31.17 9.25
C PRO A 461 21.90 -32.13 9.36
N ALA A 462 21.70 -33.42 9.06
CA ALA A 462 22.79 -34.40 9.07
C ALA A 462 23.78 -34.16 7.91
N VAL A 463 23.26 -33.78 6.73
CA VAL A 463 24.08 -33.42 5.56
C VAL A 463 24.85 -32.13 5.79
N VAL A 464 24.23 -31.12 6.41
CA VAL A 464 24.92 -29.88 6.78
C VAL A 464 25.99 -30.16 7.83
N ARG A 465 25.71 -31.00 8.83
CA ARG A 465 26.69 -31.40 9.84
C ARG A 465 27.88 -32.14 9.22
N SER A 466 27.66 -33.05 8.28
CA SER A 466 28.76 -33.75 7.59
C SER A 466 29.59 -32.80 6.72
N PHE A 467 28.96 -31.82 6.06
CA PHE A 467 29.68 -30.77 5.33
C PHE A 467 30.54 -29.90 6.27
N VAL A 468 29.98 -29.42 7.38
CA VAL A 468 30.73 -28.61 8.36
C VAL A 468 31.91 -29.40 8.96
N LYS A 469 31.75 -30.70 9.21
CA LYS A 469 32.85 -31.57 9.68
C LYS A 469 33.98 -31.73 8.65
N ARG A 470 33.66 -31.71 7.35
CA ARG A 470 34.66 -31.77 6.26
C ARG A 470 35.44 -30.45 6.10
N VAL A 471 34.95 -29.34 6.66
CA VAL A 471 35.52 -28.00 6.47
C VAL A 471 36.01 -27.44 7.82
N PRO A 472 37.31 -27.53 8.14
CA PRO A 472 37.86 -27.09 9.43
C PRO A 472 37.55 -25.62 9.75
N ALA A 473 37.46 -24.75 8.74
CA ALA A 473 37.16 -23.33 8.87
C ALA A 473 35.74 -23.02 9.39
N LEU A 474 34.79 -23.96 9.26
CA LEU A 474 33.39 -23.76 9.68
C LEU A 474 33.10 -24.31 11.09
N LYS A 475 34.03 -25.05 11.71
CA LYS A 475 33.91 -25.59 13.08
C LYS A 475 33.49 -24.55 14.14
N PRO A 476 34.07 -23.32 14.21
CA PRO A 476 33.66 -22.34 15.22
C PRO A 476 32.23 -21.80 15.00
N ALA A 477 31.68 -21.94 13.79
CA ALA A 477 30.33 -21.51 13.44
C ALA A 477 29.31 -22.66 13.40
N GLU A 478 29.73 -23.91 13.65
CA GLU A 478 28.91 -25.13 13.52
C GLU A 478 27.57 -25.02 14.25
N GLY A 479 27.58 -24.58 15.52
CA GLY A 479 26.37 -24.45 16.32
C GLY A 479 25.40 -23.38 15.78
N LYS A 480 25.91 -22.26 15.25
CA LYS A 480 25.08 -21.20 14.67
C LYS A 480 24.46 -21.66 13.34
N ILE A 481 25.23 -22.34 12.51
CA ILE A 481 24.79 -22.87 11.21
C ILE A 481 23.72 -23.94 11.41
N LEU A 482 23.96 -24.92 12.29
CA LEU A 482 23.00 -25.98 12.59
C LEU A 482 21.70 -25.42 13.21
N LYS A 483 21.80 -24.40 14.07
CA LYS A 483 20.62 -23.74 14.64
C LYS A 483 19.79 -23.02 13.58
N ALA A 484 20.44 -22.31 12.66
CA ALA A 484 19.76 -21.63 11.55
C ALA A 484 19.08 -22.62 10.60
N VAL A 485 19.76 -23.72 10.24
CA VAL A 485 19.20 -24.77 9.38
C VAL A 485 18.04 -25.50 10.07
N ASN A 486 18.17 -25.84 11.35
CA ASN A 486 17.07 -26.46 12.11
C ASN A 486 15.85 -25.55 12.20
N HIS A 487 16.04 -24.25 12.39
CA HIS A 487 14.95 -23.27 12.42
C HIS A 487 14.24 -23.18 11.06
N LEU A 488 15.02 -23.18 9.97
CA LEU A 488 14.49 -23.14 8.61
C LEU A 488 13.68 -24.41 8.28
N VAL A 489 14.21 -25.61 8.57
CA VAL A 489 13.51 -26.88 8.31
C VAL A 489 12.26 -27.01 9.21
N SER A 490 12.33 -26.58 10.47
CA SER A 490 11.17 -26.55 11.36
C SER A 490 10.08 -25.58 10.88
N GLY A 491 10.46 -24.47 10.26
CA GLY A 491 9.51 -23.55 9.63
C GLY A 491 8.72 -24.23 8.51
N TYR A 492 9.40 -25.02 7.67
CA TYR A 492 8.74 -25.76 6.60
C TYR A 492 7.83 -26.88 7.11
N PHE A 493 8.22 -27.62 8.15
CA PHE A 493 7.32 -28.60 8.76
C PHE A 493 6.09 -27.96 9.38
N SER A 494 6.22 -26.77 9.99
CA SER A 494 5.07 -26.01 10.47
C SER A 494 4.13 -25.60 9.33
N GLN A 495 4.68 -25.17 8.19
CA GLN A 495 3.88 -24.82 7.01
C GLN A 495 3.16 -26.04 6.44
N LEU A 496 3.86 -27.15 6.23
CA LEU A 496 3.28 -28.42 5.77
C LEU A 496 2.17 -28.90 6.70
N ARG A 497 2.38 -28.81 8.02
CA ARG A 497 1.36 -29.14 9.00
C ARG A 497 0.11 -28.28 8.84
N THR A 498 0.26 -26.96 8.70
CA THR A 498 -0.90 -26.07 8.51
C THR A 498 -1.66 -26.37 7.21
N THR A 499 -0.94 -26.70 6.13
CA THR A 499 -1.55 -27.08 4.86
C THR A 499 -2.30 -28.41 4.96
N ILE A 500 -1.72 -29.41 5.64
CA ILE A 500 -2.37 -30.71 5.84
C ILE A 500 -3.57 -30.60 6.80
N GLU A 501 -3.51 -29.73 7.82
CA GLU A 501 -4.64 -29.49 8.73
C GLU A 501 -5.83 -28.78 8.05
N GLN A 502 -5.59 -28.03 6.97
CA GLN A 502 -6.63 -27.40 6.14
C GLN A 502 -7.31 -28.40 5.20
N VAL A 503 -6.63 -29.49 4.82
CA VAL A 503 -7.19 -30.56 3.98
C VAL A 503 -7.89 -31.59 4.88
N GLU A 504 -9.19 -31.42 5.05
CA GLU A 504 -10.18 -32.33 5.66
C GLU A 504 -9.65 -33.41 6.66
N ARG A 505 -9.68 -33.08 7.96
CA ARG A 505 -9.21 -33.89 9.11
C ARG A 505 -9.71 -35.35 9.22
N LYS A 506 -10.69 -35.77 8.40
CA LYS A 506 -11.31 -37.11 8.47
C LYS A 506 -10.67 -38.16 7.56
N SER A 507 -9.71 -37.78 6.72
CA SER A 507 -9.00 -38.75 5.87
C SER A 507 -7.89 -39.46 6.65
N GLU A 508 -7.92 -40.80 6.66
CA GLU A 508 -6.86 -41.64 7.26
C GLU A 508 -5.46 -41.29 6.71
N LYS A 509 -5.41 -40.84 5.44
CA LYS A 509 -4.20 -40.37 4.77
C LYS A 509 -3.62 -39.08 5.38
N ALA A 510 -4.49 -38.13 5.74
CA ALA A 510 -4.07 -36.87 6.37
C ALA A 510 -3.51 -37.11 7.79
N GLN A 511 -4.11 -38.05 8.54
CA GLN A 511 -3.63 -38.44 9.87
C GLN A 511 -2.28 -39.16 9.83
N ARG A 512 -2.04 -40.04 8.86
CA ARG A 512 -0.72 -40.67 8.65
C ARG A 512 0.35 -39.62 8.33
N LEU A 513 0.06 -38.66 7.44
CA LEU A 513 1.01 -37.59 7.09
C LEU A 513 1.31 -36.64 8.27
N LEU A 514 0.30 -36.26 9.06
CA LEU A 514 0.50 -35.46 10.26
C LEU A 514 1.38 -36.19 11.29
N THR A 515 1.23 -37.51 11.42
CA THR A 515 2.05 -38.34 12.31
C THR A 515 3.51 -38.36 11.85
N LEU A 516 3.75 -38.55 10.54
CA LEU A 516 5.10 -38.50 9.95
C LEU A 516 5.79 -37.15 10.13
N VAL A 517 5.09 -36.04 9.88
CA VAL A 517 5.65 -34.69 10.09
C VAL A 517 5.96 -34.45 11.57
N CYS A 518 5.08 -34.86 12.48
CA CYS A 518 5.31 -34.73 13.92
C CYS A 518 6.52 -35.57 14.39
N ASP A 519 6.70 -36.77 13.85
CA ASP A 519 7.84 -37.61 14.22
C ASP A 519 9.16 -37.10 13.62
N ALA A 520 9.13 -36.54 12.40
CA ALA A 520 10.27 -35.83 11.82
C ALA A 520 10.66 -34.59 12.64
N GLU A 521 9.70 -33.80 13.11
CA GLU A 521 9.96 -32.67 14.02
C GLU A 521 10.55 -33.12 15.37
N LYS A 522 10.06 -34.23 15.94
CA LYS A 522 10.63 -34.80 17.17
C LYS A 522 12.08 -35.24 16.95
N LEU A 523 12.40 -35.86 15.82
CA LEU A 523 13.78 -36.23 15.45
C LEU A 523 14.68 -35.00 15.31
N LEU A 524 14.20 -33.91 14.69
CA LEU A 524 14.93 -32.65 14.64
C LEU A 524 15.21 -32.06 16.02
N ARG A 525 14.20 -32.06 16.91
CA ARG A 525 14.34 -31.55 18.29
C ARG A 525 15.29 -32.40 19.12
N ARG A 526 15.31 -33.73 18.93
CA ARG A 526 16.25 -34.65 19.60
C ARG A 526 17.69 -34.40 19.12
N ASN A 527 17.89 -34.21 17.81
CA ASN A 527 19.20 -33.97 17.21
C ASN A 527 19.78 -32.56 17.49
N GLY A 528 18.92 -31.58 17.81
CA GLY A 528 19.31 -30.23 18.22
C GLY A 528 19.64 -30.07 19.72
N LYS A 529 19.21 -31.00 20.58
CA LYS A 529 19.53 -30.99 22.02
C LYS A 529 20.90 -31.60 22.35
N GLY A 530 21.50 -32.38 21.45
CA GLY A 530 22.86 -32.93 21.62
C GLY A 530 24.00 -31.95 21.28
N THR A 531 23.68 -30.67 21.07
CA THR A 531 24.63 -29.62 20.63
C THR A 531 24.50 -28.34 21.48
N SER A 532 24.17 -28.45 22.77
CA SER A 532 24.38 -27.36 23.74
C SER A 532 25.67 -27.58 24.50
#